data_AF-A0A3D2D454-F1
#
_entry.id   AF-A0A3D2D454-F1
#
_cell.length_a   1.000
_cell.length_b   1.000
_cell.length_c   1.000
_cell.angle_alpha   90.00
_cell.angle_beta   90.00
_cell.angle_gamma   90.00
#
_symmetry.space_group_name_H-M   'P 1'
#
loop_
_entity.id
_entity.type
_entity.pdbx_description
1 polymer ?
#
loop_
_entity_poly.entity_id
_entity_poly.type
_entity_poly.pdbx_seq_one_letter_code
_entity_poly.pdbx_strand_id
1 'polypeptide(L)'
;EAPPAIISLYLGEELDGVLKAIESGEKYCAKDSGMLNTGVFALPPIPKDSSDRNRTSPFAFTGDKFEFRMVGSSANISCPNFILNTAVADVLKEFADELEAATDKSAAITDIIRRTVKEHKRVIFSGNNYSEEWREEAKKRGLTELKTTVDALPKYLDEKNVALFKRHGVLSESEIRSRTEILLENYASVIHIESLTAIDMLNEEIIPSIIEYQSFLLNELNAKKAFGKILPCKLEESVLTKLAFISDELYAGLNDLTSFAAEYEKICGNLEKARFAEKKLVPAAARVRKAADEAELLTGKKFRPFPDYADVLYSVKH
;
A
#
# COMPACT_ATOMS: atom_id res chain seq x y z
N GLU A 1 -4.79 -4.03 7.52
CA GLU A 1 -5.51 -2.87 6.98
C GLU A 1 -4.48 -1.78 6.68
N ALA A 2 -4.41 -1.29 5.45
CA ALA A 2 -3.41 -0.30 5.03
C ALA A 2 -4.13 0.87 4.33
N PRO A 3 -3.89 2.13 4.75
CA PRO A 3 -4.58 3.30 4.20
C PRO A 3 -4.28 3.49 2.69
N PRO A 4 -5.22 4.07 1.92
CA PRO A 4 -5.00 4.36 0.50
C PRO A 4 -3.95 5.47 0.31
N ALA A 5 -3.46 5.62 -0.93
CA ALA A 5 -2.52 6.67 -1.32
C ALA A 5 -3.15 8.07 -1.47
N ILE A 6 -4.10 8.40 -0.59
CA ILE A 6 -4.81 9.69 -0.51
C ILE A 6 -4.67 10.16 0.92
N ILE A 7 -3.95 11.26 1.15
CA ILE A 7 -3.77 11.81 2.49
C ILE A 7 -5.07 12.50 2.96
N SER A 8 -5.66 11.95 4.01
CA SER A 8 -6.83 12.48 4.72
C SER A 8 -6.62 12.38 6.23
N LEU A 9 -7.32 13.25 6.96
CA LEU A 9 -7.29 13.35 8.41
C LEU A 9 -8.64 12.94 8.98
N TYR A 10 -8.58 12.07 9.96
CA TYR A 10 -9.69 11.71 10.83
C TYR A 10 -9.49 12.41 12.18
N LEU A 11 -10.47 13.23 12.61
CA LEU A 11 -10.37 13.98 13.88
C LEU A 11 -11.26 13.45 14.99
N GLY A 12 -12.23 12.59 14.67
CA GLY A 12 -13.28 12.19 15.60
C GLY A 12 -14.47 13.13 15.60
N GLU A 13 -15.64 12.60 16.02
CA GLU A 13 -16.89 13.37 16.01
C GLU A 13 -16.85 14.65 16.85
N GLU A 14 -16.11 14.61 17.97
CA GLU A 14 -16.02 15.72 18.91
C GLU A 14 -15.24 16.90 18.30
N LEU A 15 -13.99 16.66 17.87
CA LEU A 15 -13.18 17.69 17.22
C LEU A 15 -13.80 18.17 15.91
N ASP A 16 -14.36 17.26 15.08
CA ASP A 16 -15.09 17.66 13.87
C ASP A 16 -16.23 18.62 14.20
N GLY A 17 -16.95 18.36 15.30
CA GLY A 17 -18.02 19.21 15.79
C GLY A 17 -17.54 20.59 16.26
N VAL A 18 -16.43 20.62 17.01
CA VAL A 18 -15.80 21.87 17.47
C VAL A 18 -15.35 22.72 16.27
N LEU A 19 -14.68 22.12 15.29
CA LEU A 19 -14.21 22.85 14.10
C LEU A 19 -15.38 23.40 13.26
N LYS A 20 -16.48 22.66 13.14
CA LYS A 20 -17.70 23.14 12.46
C LYS A 20 -18.32 24.34 13.19
N ALA A 21 -18.37 24.30 14.52
CA ALA A 21 -18.90 25.40 15.33
C ALA A 21 -18.05 26.67 15.19
N ILE A 22 -16.72 26.54 15.16
CA ILE A 22 -15.80 27.66 14.93
C ILE A 22 -15.97 28.25 13.51
N GLU A 23 -16.21 27.40 12.51
CA GLU A 23 -16.50 27.85 11.14
C GLU A 23 -17.85 28.60 11.05
N SER A 24 -18.91 28.09 11.68
CA SER A 24 -20.25 28.71 11.65
C SER A 24 -20.38 29.91 12.59
N GLY A 25 -19.46 30.09 13.55
CA GLY A 25 -19.56 31.10 14.60
C GLY A 25 -20.57 30.74 15.69
N GLU A 26 -21.00 29.48 15.74
CA GLU A 26 -21.97 28.97 16.71
C GLU A 26 -21.25 28.39 17.94
N LYS A 27 -21.98 28.22 19.06
CA LYS A 27 -21.43 27.51 20.23
C LYS A 27 -21.51 26.01 19.97
N TYR A 28 -20.39 25.31 20.16
CA TYR A 28 -20.40 23.86 20.18
C TYR A 28 -21.17 23.36 21.42
N CYS A 29 -22.24 22.61 21.20
CA CYS A 29 -22.89 21.83 22.26
C CYS A 29 -22.36 20.41 22.19
N ALA A 30 -21.58 19.99 23.19
CA ALA A 30 -21.11 18.61 23.29
C ALA A 30 -22.29 17.65 23.25
N LYS A 31 -22.22 16.63 22.39
CA LYS A 31 -23.17 15.51 22.47
C LYS A 31 -22.87 14.75 23.75
N ASP A 32 -23.89 14.46 24.56
CA ASP A 32 -23.76 13.60 25.73
C ASP A 32 -23.03 12.31 25.32
N SER A 33 -21.90 12.01 25.96
CA SER A 33 -21.19 10.76 25.82
C SER A 33 -22.07 9.64 26.40
N GLY A 34 -23.02 9.16 25.60
CA GLY A 34 -24.01 8.18 26.03
C GLY A 34 -23.35 6.92 26.58
N MET A 35 -23.85 6.43 27.71
CA MET A 35 -23.43 5.16 28.30
C MET A 35 -23.72 4.00 27.34
N LEU A 36 -22.76 3.08 27.19
CA LEU A 36 -22.93 1.87 26.40
C LEU A 36 -23.84 0.91 27.18
N ASN A 37 -25.11 0.81 26.76
CA ASN A 37 -26.07 -0.05 27.44
C ASN A 37 -25.87 -1.50 26.94
N THR A 38 -25.02 -2.27 27.63
CA THR A 38 -24.62 -3.63 27.22
C THR A 38 -25.73 -4.69 27.41
N GLY A 39 -26.95 -4.29 27.79
CA GLY A 39 -28.09 -5.21 27.94
C GLY A 39 -27.93 -6.24 29.07
N VAL A 40 -26.86 -6.15 29.87
CA VAL A 40 -26.57 -7.04 31.00
C VAL A 40 -26.41 -6.18 32.24
N PHE A 41 -27.34 -6.32 33.20
CA PHE A 41 -27.44 -5.52 34.43
C PHE A 41 -26.24 -5.61 35.39
N ALA A 42 -25.20 -6.40 35.07
CA ALA A 42 -24.10 -6.73 35.98
C ALA A 42 -22.74 -6.10 35.62
N LEU A 43 -22.64 -5.32 34.54
CA LEU A 43 -21.40 -4.63 34.20
C LEU A 43 -21.46 -3.17 34.68
N PRO A 44 -20.40 -2.64 35.32
CA PRO A 44 -20.27 -1.20 35.54
C PRO A 44 -20.43 -0.47 34.21
N PRO A 45 -21.08 0.70 34.17
CA PRO A 45 -21.20 1.46 32.93
C PRO A 45 -19.80 1.76 32.39
N ILE A 46 -19.46 1.12 31.28
CA ILE A 46 -18.20 1.36 30.58
C ILE A 46 -18.37 2.69 29.84
N PRO A 47 -17.53 3.71 30.09
CA PRO A 47 -17.57 4.93 29.30
C PRO A 47 -17.43 4.53 27.84
N LYS A 48 -18.36 4.99 27.00
CA LYS A 48 -18.27 4.76 25.56
C LYS A 48 -16.99 5.44 25.09
N ASP A 49 -16.00 4.63 24.74
CA ASP A 49 -14.76 5.10 24.13
C ASP A 49 -15.15 5.88 22.87
N SER A 50 -15.01 7.20 22.94
CA SER A 50 -15.33 8.11 21.84
C SER A 50 -14.24 8.09 20.77
N SER A 51 -13.15 7.33 20.97
CA SER A 51 -12.19 7.04 19.93
C SER A 51 -12.83 6.11 18.89
N ASP A 52 -13.54 6.71 17.94
CA ASP A 52 -13.92 5.99 16.74
C ASP A 52 -12.62 5.59 16.02
N ARG A 53 -12.38 4.28 16.02
CA ARG A 53 -11.17 3.65 15.49
C ARG A 53 -11.32 3.49 14.00
N ASN A 54 -11.46 4.60 13.27
CA ASN A 54 -11.35 4.56 11.82
C ASN A 54 -9.92 4.17 11.45
N ARG A 55 -9.67 2.87 11.26
CA ARG A 55 -8.37 2.27 10.94
C ARG A 55 -7.96 2.45 9.47
N THR A 56 -8.86 2.99 8.66
CA THR A 56 -8.63 3.20 7.22
C THR A 56 -7.99 4.55 6.91
N SER A 57 -8.03 5.50 7.85
CA SER A 57 -7.47 6.84 7.67
C SER A 57 -5.94 6.86 7.73
N PRO A 58 -5.26 7.56 6.80
CA PRO A 58 -3.83 7.86 6.85
C PRO A 58 -3.36 8.55 8.13
N PHE A 59 -4.08 9.60 8.53
CA PHE A 59 -3.88 10.35 9.76
C PHE A 59 -5.10 10.21 10.64
N ALA A 60 -4.92 9.82 11.89
CA ALA A 60 -6.02 9.72 12.84
C ALA A 60 -5.67 10.40 14.16
N PHE A 61 -6.51 11.31 14.60
CA PHE A 61 -6.51 11.79 15.96
C PHE A 61 -7.10 10.71 16.87
N THR A 62 -6.38 10.38 17.94
CA THR A 62 -6.73 9.27 18.85
C THR A 62 -6.93 9.74 20.29
N GLY A 63 -7.25 11.01 20.48
CA GLY A 63 -7.60 11.62 21.77
C GLY A 63 -6.54 12.58 22.29
N ASP A 64 -5.27 12.18 22.30
CA ASP A 64 -4.14 13.00 22.77
C ASP A 64 -3.02 13.17 21.74
N LYS A 65 -3.09 12.41 20.63
CA LYS A 65 -2.05 12.36 19.61
C LYS A 65 -2.64 12.09 18.22
N PHE A 66 -1.83 12.40 17.21
CA PHE A 66 -2.03 11.94 15.84
C PHE A 66 -1.23 10.67 15.56
N GLU A 67 -1.86 9.71 14.90
CA GLU A 67 -1.23 8.51 14.36
C GLU A 67 -1.09 8.64 12.84
N PHE A 68 0.15 8.59 12.34
CA PHE A 68 0.43 8.49 10.92
C PHE A 68 0.61 7.02 10.51
N ARG A 69 -0.31 6.51 9.70
CA ARG A 69 -0.48 5.07 9.44
C ARG A 69 -0.02 4.61 8.06
N MET A 70 0.50 5.51 7.22
CA MET A 70 1.00 5.17 5.88
C MET A 70 2.44 4.66 5.85
N VAL A 71 3.11 4.59 7.00
CA VAL A 71 4.51 4.15 7.06
C VAL A 71 4.58 2.62 6.86
N GLY A 72 5.29 2.17 5.83
CA GLY A 72 5.52 0.75 5.58
C GLY A 72 6.35 0.11 6.69
N SER A 73 6.12 -1.17 7.00
CA SER A 73 6.77 -1.87 8.11
C SER A 73 8.30 -1.97 7.99
N SER A 74 8.84 -1.96 6.77
CA SER A 74 10.28 -1.95 6.49
C SER A 74 10.87 -0.55 6.38
N ALA A 75 10.06 0.51 6.43
CA ALA A 75 10.51 1.87 6.21
C ALA A 75 11.20 2.46 7.44
N ASN A 76 12.24 3.26 7.22
CA ASN A 76 12.87 4.03 8.30
C ASN A 76 11.95 5.18 8.73
N ILE A 77 11.50 5.15 9.99
CA ILE A 77 10.62 6.15 10.61
C ILE A 77 11.21 7.57 10.63
N SER A 78 12.53 7.72 10.56
CA SER A 78 13.19 9.03 10.45
C SER A 78 12.66 9.82 9.25
N CYS A 79 12.46 9.15 8.11
CA CYS A 79 12.05 9.78 6.86
C CYS A 79 10.70 10.53 6.99
N PRO A 80 9.58 9.87 7.35
CA PRO A 80 8.33 10.59 7.57
C PRO A 80 8.42 11.58 8.73
N ASN A 81 9.18 11.28 9.79
CA ASN A 81 9.26 12.18 10.95
C ASN A 81 9.88 13.53 10.61
N PHE A 82 11.02 13.59 9.93
CA PHE A 82 11.62 14.90 9.60
C PHE A 82 10.73 15.67 8.61
N ILE A 83 10.08 14.99 7.67
CA ILE A 83 9.16 15.62 6.71
C ILE A 83 7.97 16.24 7.45
N LEU A 84 7.31 15.47 8.31
CA LEU A 84 6.15 15.94 9.08
C LEU A 84 6.53 17.04 10.05
N ASN A 85 7.62 16.89 10.80
CA ASN A 85 8.08 17.91 11.74
C ASN A 85 8.46 19.21 11.03
N THR A 86 9.09 19.15 9.85
CA THR A 86 9.41 20.35 9.06
C THR A 86 8.14 21.03 8.56
N ALA A 87 7.15 20.26 8.06
CA ALA A 87 5.87 20.80 7.61
C ALA A 87 5.09 21.47 8.76
N VAL A 88 5.06 20.85 9.94
CA VAL A 88 4.43 21.43 11.14
C VAL A 88 5.18 22.69 11.60
N ALA A 89 6.52 22.66 11.62
CA ALA A 89 7.32 23.82 11.98
C ALA A 89 7.08 25.02 11.06
N ASP A 90 6.86 24.78 9.76
CA ASP A 90 6.53 25.84 8.80
C ASP A 90 5.21 26.54 9.12
N VAL A 91 4.16 25.76 9.36
CA VAL A 91 2.85 26.30 9.72
C VAL A 91 2.88 27.01 11.07
N LEU A 92 3.58 26.45 12.07
CA LEU A 92 3.72 27.09 13.38
C LEU A 92 4.50 28.40 13.31
N LYS A 93 5.50 28.49 12.42
CA LYS A 93 6.24 29.74 12.18
C LYS A 93 5.31 30.81 11.59
N GLU A 94 4.52 30.48 10.58
CA GLU A 94 3.55 31.41 9.99
C GLU A 94 2.56 31.94 11.04
N PHE A 95 2.05 31.07 11.91
CA PHE A 95 1.17 31.48 13.00
C PHE A 95 1.88 32.34 14.04
N ALA A 96 3.14 32.02 14.39
CA ALA A 96 3.92 32.81 15.32
C ALA A 96 4.17 34.23 14.78
N ASP A 97 4.60 34.35 13.52
CA ASP A 97 4.86 35.64 12.87
C ASP A 97 3.59 36.52 12.84
N GLU A 98 2.41 35.93 12.55
CA GLU A 98 1.11 36.64 12.57
C GLU A 98 0.73 37.10 13.99
N LEU A 99 0.93 36.25 15.00
CA LEU A 99 0.60 36.55 16.40
C LEU A 99 1.54 37.57 17.04
N GLU A 100 2.81 37.61 16.63
CA GLU A 100 3.80 38.60 17.08
C GLU A 100 3.50 39.99 16.52
N ALA A 101 2.98 40.06 15.29
CA ALA A 101 2.57 41.31 14.66
C ALA A 101 1.21 41.85 15.16
N ALA A 102 0.40 41.02 15.81
CA ALA A 102 -0.96 41.36 16.23
C ALA A 102 -1.01 42.26 17.48
N THR A 103 -1.85 43.30 17.43
CA THR A 103 -2.16 44.16 18.58
C THR A 103 -3.13 43.50 19.56
N ASP A 104 -4.13 42.78 19.04
CA ASP A 104 -5.04 41.92 19.82
C ASP A 104 -4.81 40.45 19.47
N LYS A 105 -4.08 39.76 20.35
CA LYS A 105 -3.74 38.35 20.18
C LYS A 105 -4.96 37.43 20.23
N SER A 106 -5.99 37.76 21.01
CA SER A 106 -7.17 36.90 21.14
C SER A 106 -8.01 36.90 19.86
N ALA A 107 -8.15 38.08 19.25
CA ALA A 107 -8.78 38.21 17.94
C ALA A 107 -7.97 37.47 16.86
N ALA A 108 -6.64 37.69 16.82
CA ALA A 108 -5.76 37.05 15.85
C ALA A 108 -5.79 35.51 15.95
N ILE A 109 -5.78 34.92 17.15
CA ILE A 109 -5.92 33.46 17.33
C ILE A 109 -7.23 32.96 16.71
N THR A 110 -8.34 33.66 16.97
CA THR A 110 -9.66 33.26 16.46
C THR A 110 -9.69 33.29 14.93
N ASP A 111 -9.09 34.33 14.34
CA ASP A 111 -9.04 34.50 12.89
C ASP A 111 -8.13 33.46 12.23
N ILE A 112 -6.95 33.16 12.82
CA ILE A 112 -6.06 32.08 12.36
C ILE A 112 -6.80 30.75 12.33
N ILE A 113 -7.50 30.38 13.41
CA ILE A 113 -8.22 29.10 13.49
C ILE A 113 -9.31 29.06 12.42
N ARG A 114 -10.15 30.10 12.31
CA ARG A 114 -11.25 30.14 11.33
C ARG A 114 -10.72 30.06 9.89
N ARG A 115 -9.66 30.80 9.59
CA ARG A 115 -8.98 30.80 8.28
C ARG A 115 -8.45 29.41 7.95
N THR A 116 -7.69 28.81 8.87
CA THR A 116 -7.07 27.49 8.70
C THR A 116 -8.11 26.40 8.47
N VAL A 117 -9.19 26.37 9.25
CA VAL A 117 -10.27 25.39 9.07
C VAL A 117 -10.91 25.54 7.70
N LYS A 118 -11.23 26.78 7.28
CA LYS A 118 -11.86 27.04 5.99
C LYS A 118 -10.97 26.63 4.81
N GLU A 119 -9.68 26.93 4.88
CA GLU A 119 -8.70 26.63 3.83
C GLU A 119 -8.37 25.14 3.72
N HIS A 120 -8.35 24.42 4.85
CA HIS A 120 -7.83 23.05 4.91
C HIS A 120 -8.88 21.97 5.17
N LYS A 121 -10.16 22.28 5.45
CA LYS A 121 -11.19 21.26 5.71
C LYS A 121 -11.34 20.18 4.63
N ARG A 122 -10.88 20.43 3.41
CA ARG A 122 -10.88 19.46 2.31
C ARG A 122 -10.17 18.14 2.65
N VAL A 123 -9.14 18.16 3.53
CA VAL A 123 -8.41 16.96 3.95
C VAL A 123 -9.10 16.20 5.08
N ILE A 124 -10.12 16.77 5.73
CA ILE A 124 -10.85 16.12 6.82
C ILE A 124 -11.87 15.15 6.23
N PHE A 125 -11.77 13.87 6.60
CA PHE A 125 -12.68 12.84 6.15
C PHE A 125 -12.84 11.73 7.18
N SER A 126 -14.08 11.52 7.61
CA SER A 126 -14.42 10.58 8.69
C SER A 126 -15.06 9.27 8.20
N GLY A 127 -15.17 9.08 6.88
CA GLY A 127 -15.77 7.89 6.27
C GLY A 127 -14.80 6.73 6.00
N ASN A 128 -15.26 5.78 5.18
CA ASN A 128 -14.46 4.64 4.74
C ASN A 128 -13.45 5.07 3.65
N ASN A 129 -12.16 5.06 3.96
CA ASN A 129 -11.12 5.50 3.02
C ASN A 129 -10.85 4.47 1.90
N TYR A 130 -11.37 3.25 1.98
CA TYR A 130 -11.20 2.25 0.91
C TYR A 130 -12.24 2.34 -0.20
N SER A 131 -13.28 3.15 0.00
CA SER A 131 -14.42 3.18 -0.91
C SER A 131 -14.09 3.95 -2.20
N GLU A 132 -14.68 3.52 -3.32
CA GLU A 132 -14.52 4.23 -4.60
C GLU A 132 -15.18 5.61 -4.54
N GLU A 133 -16.25 5.76 -3.75
CA GLU A 133 -16.90 7.04 -3.50
C GLU A 133 -15.93 8.04 -2.87
N TRP A 134 -15.10 7.60 -1.91
CA TRP A 134 -14.07 8.45 -1.34
C TRP A 134 -13.02 8.85 -2.37
N ARG A 135 -12.59 7.95 -3.25
CA ARG A 135 -11.62 8.29 -4.32
C ARG A 135 -12.16 9.37 -5.26
N GLU A 136 -13.42 9.24 -5.67
CA GLU A 136 -14.07 10.26 -6.50
C GLU A 136 -14.22 11.60 -5.76
N GLU A 137 -14.62 11.55 -4.49
CA GLU A 137 -14.78 12.72 -3.66
C GLU A 137 -13.44 13.43 -3.40
N ALA A 138 -12.41 12.69 -3.03
CA ALA A 138 -11.05 13.19 -2.83
C ALA A 138 -10.54 13.92 -4.07
N LYS A 139 -10.76 13.36 -5.26
CA LYS A 139 -10.43 14.01 -6.53
C LYS A 139 -11.20 15.32 -6.72
N LYS A 140 -12.51 15.34 -6.45
CA LYS A 140 -13.34 16.58 -6.49
C LYS A 140 -12.84 17.64 -5.49
N ARG A 141 -12.33 17.20 -4.34
CA ARG A 141 -11.72 18.04 -3.30
C ARG A 141 -10.29 18.52 -3.65
N GLY A 142 -9.72 18.05 -4.77
CA GLY A 142 -8.36 18.38 -5.21
C GLY A 142 -7.26 17.65 -4.43
N LEU A 143 -7.59 16.55 -3.75
CA LEU A 143 -6.59 15.70 -3.10
C LEU A 143 -5.88 14.85 -4.14
N THR A 144 -4.56 14.73 -3.99
CA THR A 144 -3.73 13.95 -4.91
C THR A 144 -3.77 12.48 -4.53
N GLU A 145 -3.94 11.62 -5.53
CA GLU A 145 -3.77 10.17 -5.42
C GLU A 145 -2.55 9.75 -6.25
N LEU A 146 -1.47 9.34 -5.58
CA LEU A 146 -0.24 8.86 -6.24
C LEU A 146 -0.14 7.36 -6.01
N LYS A 147 -0.64 6.58 -6.99
CA LYS A 147 -0.84 5.14 -6.84
C LYS A 147 0.47 4.36 -6.81
N THR A 148 1.49 4.85 -7.51
CA THR A 148 2.76 4.15 -7.63
C THR A 148 3.88 4.93 -6.94
N THR A 149 4.88 4.20 -6.46
CA THR A 149 6.12 4.78 -5.94
C THR A 149 6.80 5.65 -7.00
N VAL A 150 6.73 5.26 -8.27
CA VAL A 150 7.32 6.00 -9.40
C VAL A 150 6.61 7.32 -9.66
N ASP A 151 5.30 7.42 -9.39
CA ASP A 151 4.57 8.69 -9.44
C ASP A 151 4.86 9.58 -8.23
N ALA A 152 5.10 8.97 -7.06
CA ALA A 152 5.28 9.67 -5.80
C ALA A 152 6.69 10.24 -5.60
N LEU A 153 7.74 9.49 -5.91
CA LEU A 153 9.12 9.89 -5.64
C LEU A 153 9.56 11.18 -6.37
N PRO A 154 9.19 11.42 -7.65
CA PRO A 154 9.52 12.67 -8.32
C PRO A 154 8.94 13.91 -7.64
N LYS A 155 7.85 13.77 -6.86
CA LYS A 155 7.23 14.89 -6.13
C LYS A 155 8.10 15.49 -5.05
N TYR A 156 9.17 14.80 -4.60
CA TYR A 156 10.17 15.42 -3.74
C TYR A 156 10.74 16.70 -4.34
N LEU A 157 10.85 16.78 -5.68
CA LEU A 157 11.42 17.90 -6.42
C LEU A 157 10.41 18.99 -6.80
N ASP A 158 9.14 18.85 -6.41
CA ASP A 158 8.17 19.93 -6.57
C ASP A 158 8.69 21.18 -5.83
N GLU A 159 8.61 22.35 -6.45
CA GLU A 159 9.20 23.60 -5.94
C GLU A 159 8.77 23.92 -4.51
N LYS A 160 7.50 23.68 -4.18
CA LYS A 160 6.94 23.88 -2.83
C LYS A 160 7.66 23.04 -1.76
N ASN A 161 8.05 21.81 -2.12
CA ASN A 161 8.67 20.86 -1.20
C ASN A 161 10.14 21.22 -1.01
N VAL A 162 10.84 21.57 -2.10
CA VAL A 162 12.22 22.05 -2.03
C VAL A 162 12.31 23.35 -1.23
N ALA A 163 11.40 24.29 -1.46
CA ALA A 163 11.35 25.56 -0.74
C ALA A 163 11.10 25.37 0.76
N LEU A 164 10.21 24.44 1.15
CA LEU A 164 9.95 24.09 2.55
C LEU A 164 11.25 23.66 3.25
N PHE A 165 11.94 22.65 2.74
CA PHE A 165 13.15 22.14 3.39
C PHE A 165 14.29 23.16 3.40
N LYS A 166 14.45 23.92 2.31
CA LYS A 166 15.50 24.94 2.19
C LYS A 166 15.29 26.09 3.18
N ARG A 167 14.05 26.57 3.34
CA ARG A 167 13.72 27.66 4.28
C ARG A 167 13.98 27.29 5.73
N HIS A 168 13.79 26.02 6.09
CA HIS A 168 14.05 25.51 7.45
C HIS A 168 15.48 25.00 7.65
N GLY A 169 16.33 25.00 6.61
CA GLY A 169 17.70 24.50 6.70
C GLY A 169 17.78 23.00 6.99
N VAL A 170 16.73 22.23 6.65
CA VAL A 170 16.66 20.79 6.94
C VAL A 170 17.30 19.97 5.81
N LEU A 171 17.06 20.35 4.55
CA LEU A 171 17.71 19.77 3.37
C LEU A 171 17.98 20.86 2.33
N SER A 172 19.09 20.72 1.63
CA SER A 172 19.42 21.43 0.41
C SER A 172 18.76 20.78 -0.82
N GLU A 173 18.66 21.53 -1.91
CA GLU A 173 18.12 21.00 -3.18
C GLU A 173 18.93 19.80 -3.70
N SER A 174 20.25 19.83 -3.56
CA SER A 174 21.13 18.72 -3.94
C SER A 174 20.88 17.46 -3.13
N GLU A 175 20.60 17.59 -1.83
CA GLU A 175 20.27 16.45 -0.96
C GLU A 175 18.90 15.86 -1.31
N ILE A 176 17.91 16.71 -1.63
CA ILE A 176 16.58 16.25 -2.07
C ILE A 176 16.71 15.47 -3.38
N ARG A 177 17.42 16.03 -4.38
CA ARG A 177 17.69 15.35 -5.66
C ARG A 177 18.38 14.02 -5.46
N SER A 178 19.46 14.00 -4.68
CA SER A 178 20.20 12.76 -4.39
C SER A 178 19.31 11.71 -3.71
N ARG A 179 18.46 12.13 -2.77
CA ARG A 179 17.50 11.24 -2.10
C ARG A 179 16.46 10.68 -3.08
N THR A 180 15.93 11.51 -3.97
CA THR A 180 14.98 11.06 -5.01
C THR A 180 15.61 10.01 -5.91
N GLU A 181 16.83 10.24 -6.38
CA GLU A 181 17.56 9.31 -7.24
C GLU A 181 17.82 7.96 -6.54
N ILE A 182 18.34 7.99 -5.31
CA ILE A 182 18.60 6.77 -4.52
C ILE A 182 17.31 5.97 -4.27
N LEU A 183 16.19 6.64 -3.97
CA LEU A 183 14.92 5.96 -3.74
C LEU A 183 14.37 5.33 -5.02
N LEU A 184 14.51 6.00 -6.17
CA LEU A 184 14.12 5.44 -7.47
C LEU A 184 15.00 4.25 -7.86
N GLU A 185 16.31 4.36 -7.65
CA GLU A 185 17.27 3.28 -7.87
C GLU A 185 16.96 2.06 -7.00
N ASN A 186 16.74 2.26 -5.70
CA ASN A 186 16.39 1.18 -4.77
C ASN A 186 15.09 0.48 -5.19
N TYR A 187 14.05 1.24 -5.54
CA TYR A 187 12.80 0.68 -6.02
C TYR A 187 13.01 -0.19 -7.27
N ALA A 188 13.69 0.36 -8.28
CA ALA A 188 13.93 -0.33 -9.53
C ALA A 188 14.80 -1.58 -9.34
N SER A 189 15.83 -1.49 -8.49
CA SER A 189 16.76 -2.59 -8.21
C SER A 189 16.10 -3.73 -7.45
N VAL A 190 15.26 -3.44 -6.45
CA VAL A 190 14.51 -4.47 -5.72
C VAL A 190 13.63 -5.26 -6.67
N ILE A 191 12.83 -4.58 -7.52
CA ILE A 191 11.96 -5.26 -8.49
C ILE A 191 12.77 -6.08 -9.50
N HIS A 192 13.92 -5.56 -9.92
CA HIS A 192 14.81 -6.31 -10.82
C HIS A 192 15.34 -7.59 -10.17
N ILE A 193 15.81 -7.52 -8.93
CA ILE A 193 16.28 -8.68 -8.16
C ILE A 193 15.14 -9.68 -7.93
N GLU A 194 13.94 -9.21 -7.57
CA GLU A 194 12.75 -10.06 -7.43
C GLU A 194 12.41 -10.77 -8.75
N SER A 195 12.54 -10.08 -9.88
CA SER A 195 12.31 -10.64 -11.21
C SER A 195 13.33 -11.73 -11.55
N LEU A 196 14.61 -11.49 -11.30
CA LEU A 196 15.68 -12.49 -11.49
C LEU A 196 15.48 -13.70 -10.57
N THR A 197 15.15 -13.45 -9.30
CA THR A 197 14.87 -14.52 -8.33
C THR A 197 13.69 -15.37 -8.78
N ALA A 198 12.62 -14.74 -9.29
CA ALA A 198 11.47 -15.47 -9.83
C ALA A 198 11.86 -16.34 -11.04
N ILE A 199 12.68 -15.80 -11.97
CA ILE A 199 13.21 -16.54 -13.13
C ILE A 199 13.98 -17.78 -12.67
N ASP A 200 14.87 -17.64 -11.68
CA ASP A 200 15.68 -18.75 -11.15
C ASP A 200 14.78 -19.80 -10.50
N MET A 201 13.88 -19.40 -9.60
CA MET A 201 12.92 -20.30 -8.95
C MET A 201 12.06 -21.08 -9.96
N LEU A 202 11.67 -20.45 -11.07
CA LEU A 202 10.87 -21.09 -12.11
C LEU A 202 11.65 -22.14 -12.87
N ASN A 203 12.86 -21.79 -13.31
CA ASN A 203 13.71 -22.66 -14.11
C ASN A 203 14.24 -23.85 -13.32
N GLU A 204 14.63 -23.63 -12.06
CA GLU A 204 15.32 -24.63 -11.26
C GLU A 204 14.36 -25.56 -10.53
N GLU A 205 13.22 -25.05 -10.07
CA GLU A 205 12.35 -25.78 -9.14
C GLU A 205 10.93 -25.98 -9.69
N ILE A 206 10.23 -24.90 -10.07
CA ILE A 206 8.78 -24.96 -10.38
C ILE A 206 8.52 -25.71 -11.70
N ILE A 207 9.16 -25.33 -12.79
CA ILE A 207 8.94 -25.95 -14.11
C ILE A 207 9.36 -27.43 -14.09
N PRO A 208 10.54 -27.82 -13.56
CA PRO A 208 10.91 -29.22 -13.43
C PRO A 208 9.89 -30.04 -12.63
N SER A 209 9.38 -29.49 -11.52
CA SER A 209 8.35 -30.14 -10.71
C SER A 209 7.05 -30.39 -11.48
N ILE A 210 6.61 -29.41 -12.29
CA ILE A 210 5.43 -29.56 -13.14
C ILE A 210 5.64 -30.65 -14.19
N ILE A 211 6.81 -30.67 -14.85
CA ILE A 211 7.16 -31.68 -15.86
C ILE A 211 7.21 -33.08 -15.24
N GLU A 212 7.76 -33.22 -14.03
CA GLU A 212 7.80 -34.49 -13.31
C GLU A 212 6.39 -35.00 -13.01
N TYR A 213 5.51 -34.13 -12.53
CA TYR A 213 4.12 -34.51 -12.24
C TYR A 213 3.33 -34.83 -13.52
N GLN A 214 3.53 -34.09 -14.62
CA GLN A 214 2.94 -34.43 -15.92
C GLN A 214 3.41 -35.80 -16.41
N SER A 215 4.70 -36.11 -16.24
CA SER A 215 5.27 -37.40 -16.61
C SER A 215 4.65 -38.54 -15.78
N PHE A 216 4.45 -38.32 -14.49
CA PHE A 216 3.75 -39.25 -13.61
C PHE A 216 2.31 -39.54 -14.10
N LEU A 217 1.54 -38.50 -14.43
CA LEU A 217 0.17 -38.63 -14.94
C LEU A 217 0.12 -39.34 -16.31
N LEU A 218 1.06 -39.03 -17.21
CA LEU A 218 1.17 -39.67 -18.52
C LEU A 218 1.46 -41.18 -18.41
N ASN A 219 2.35 -41.56 -17.50
CA ASN A 219 2.67 -42.97 -17.26
C ASN A 219 1.44 -43.75 -16.75
N GLU A 220 0.70 -43.20 -15.81
CA GLU A 220 -0.54 -43.79 -15.30
C GLU A 220 -1.60 -43.91 -16.42
N LEU A 221 -1.78 -42.84 -17.21
CA LEU A 221 -2.71 -42.83 -18.34
C LEU A 221 -2.39 -43.91 -19.38
N ASN A 222 -1.10 -44.07 -19.71
CA ASN A 222 -0.64 -45.10 -20.64
C ASN A 222 -0.87 -46.51 -20.09
N ALA A 223 -0.61 -46.74 -18.80
CA ALA A 223 -0.87 -48.02 -18.14
C ALA A 223 -2.36 -48.39 -18.18
N LYS A 224 -3.26 -47.44 -17.90
CA LYS A 224 -4.71 -47.65 -17.99
C LYS A 224 -5.17 -47.97 -19.41
N LYS A 225 -4.62 -47.26 -20.41
CA LYS A 225 -4.94 -47.49 -21.83
C LYS A 225 -4.46 -48.85 -22.32
N ALA A 226 -3.32 -49.34 -21.83
CA ALA A 226 -2.80 -50.66 -22.16
C ALA A 226 -3.72 -51.81 -21.69
N PHE A 227 -4.55 -51.58 -20.66
CA PHE A 227 -5.53 -52.55 -20.16
C PHE A 227 -6.84 -52.61 -20.98
N GLY A 228 -6.79 -52.23 -22.27
CA GLY A 228 -7.89 -52.41 -23.22
C GLY A 228 -9.02 -51.39 -23.15
N LYS A 229 -8.77 -50.16 -22.68
CA LYS A 229 -9.79 -49.08 -22.50
C LYS A 229 -10.95 -49.41 -21.56
N ILE A 230 -10.81 -50.44 -20.71
CA ILE A 230 -11.83 -50.82 -19.73
C ILE A 230 -11.90 -49.80 -18.58
N LEU A 231 -10.75 -49.20 -18.24
CA LEU A 231 -10.64 -48.26 -17.14
C LEU A 231 -10.97 -46.82 -17.58
N PRO A 232 -11.78 -46.08 -16.80
CA PRO A 232 -12.04 -44.67 -17.09
C PRO A 232 -10.76 -43.83 -16.91
N CYS A 233 -10.47 -42.97 -17.89
CA CYS A 233 -9.25 -42.13 -17.95
C CYS A 233 -9.53 -40.61 -17.91
N LYS A 234 -10.80 -40.23 -17.75
CA LYS A 234 -11.25 -38.83 -17.90
C LYS A 234 -10.60 -37.88 -16.89
N LEU A 235 -10.30 -38.38 -15.68
CA LEU A 235 -9.69 -37.57 -14.62
C LEU A 235 -8.27 -37.14 -15.00
N GLU A 236 -7.42 -38.10 -15.34
CA GLU A 236 -6.02 -37.89 -15.70
C GLU A 236 -5.92 -37.04 -16.97
N GLU A 237 -6.73 -37.33 -17.98
CA GLU A 237 -6.78 -36.56 -19.23
C GLU A 237 -7.16 -35.10 -18.95
N SER A 238 -8.14 -34.85 -18.06
CA SER A 238 -8.56 -33.49 -17.74
C SER A 238 -7.50 -32.71 -16.95
N VAL A 239 -6.87 -33.33 -15.95
CA VAL A 239 -5.82 -32.69 -15.14
C VAL A 239 -4.60 -32.40 -16.01
N LEU A 240 -4.14 -33.39 -16.78
CA LEU A 240 -2.99 -33.25 -17.66
C LEU A 240 -3.21 -32.16 -18.72
N THR A 241 -4.38 -32.13 -19.35
CA THR A 241 -4.71 -31.11 -20.36
C THR A 241 -4.66 -29.71 -19.78
N LYS A 242 -5.27 -29.50 -18.60
CA LYS A 242 -5.22 -28.19 -17.92
C LYS A 242 -3.80 -27.80 -17.54
N LEU A 243 -3.04 -28.73 -16.98
CA LEU A 243 -1.67 -28.47 -16.56
C LEU A 243 -0.76 -28.18 -17.76
N ALA A 244 -0.98 -28.83 -18.91
CA ALA A 244 -0.27 -28.54 -20.15
C ALA A 244 -0.51 -27.10 -20.64
N PHE A 245 -1.77 -26.65 -20.68
CA PHE A 245 -2.08 -25.26 -21.04
C PHE A 245 -1.43 -24.25 -20.07
N ILE A 246 -1.49 -24.51 -18.76
CA ILE A 246 -0.83 -23.65 -17.77
C ILE A 246 0.69 -23.65 -17.96
N SER A 247 1.28 -24.80 -18.31
CA SER A 247 2.73 -24.91 -18.57
C SER A 247 3.16 -24.06 -19.76
N ASP A 248 2.36 -24.04 -20.83
CA ASP A 248 2.61 -23.19 -22.01
C ASP A 248 2.51 -21.70 -21.65
N GLU A 249 1.49 -21.31 -20.88
CA GLU A 249 1.34 -19.93 -20.40
C GLU A 249 2.48 -19.51 -19.47
N LEU A 250 2.90 -20.40 -18.57
CA LEU A 250 4.01 -20.18 -17.64
C LEU A 250 5.32 -19.98 -18.41
N TYR A 251 5.60 -20.83 -19.40
CA TYR A 251 6.79 -20.74 -20.23
C TYR A 251 6.81 -19.47 -21.09
N ALA A 252 5.66 -19.09 -21.67
CA ALA A 252 5.54 -17.82 -22.40
C ALA A 252 5.80 -16.62 -21.46
N GLY A 253 5.21 -16.62 -20.27
CA GLY A 253 5.43 -15.58 -19.27
C GLY A 253 6.88 -15.51 -18.78
N LEU A 254 7.54 -16.65 -18.60
CA LEU A 254 8.95 -16.73 -18.23
C LEU A 254 9.86 -16.11 -19.31
N ASN A 255 9.59 -16.39 -20.59
CA ASN A 255 10.33 -15.79 -21.70
C ASN A 255 10.16 -14.27 -21.75
N ASP A 256 8.92 -13.79 -21.55
CA ASP A 256 8.63 -12.35 -21.47
C ASP A 256 9.40 -11.71 -20.30
N LEU A 257 9.32 -12.29 -19.10
CA LEU A 257 10.00 -11.78 -17.90
C LEU A 257 11.52 -11.76 -18.07
N THR A 258 12.10 -12.82 -18.64
CA THR A 258 13.54 -12.92 -18.93
C THR A 258 13.98 -11.86 -19.93
N SER A 259 13.18 -11.66 -20.99
CA SER A 259 13.45 -10.62 -22.00
C SER A 259 13.42 -9.22 -21.38
N PHE A 260 12.39 -8.92 -20.57
CA PHE A 260 12.29 -7.62 -19.90
C PHE A 260 13.39 -7.40 -18.87
N ALA A 261 13.82 -8.44 -18.14
CA ALA A 261 14.95 -8.34 -17.22
C ALA A 261 16.25 -8.00 -17.97
N ALA A 262 16.48 -8.57 -19.15
CA ALA A 262 17.63 -8.23 -19.99
C ALA A 262 17.53 -6.85 -20.65
N GLU A 263 16.32 -6.37 -20.95
CA GLU A 263 16.09 -5.00 -21.44
C GLU A 263 16.35 -3.96 -20.35
N TYR A 264 15.94 -4.23 -19.11
CA TYR A 264 16.14 -3.35 -17.95
C TYR A 264 17.60 -2.93 -17.76
N GLU A 265 18.55 -3.86 -17.94
CA GLU A 265 19.99 -3.59 -17.82
C GLU A 265 20.52 -2.56 -18.83
N LYS A 266 19.83 -2.40 -19.96
CA LYS A 266 20.23 -1.46 -21.02
C LYS A 266 19.68 -0.06 -20.80
N ILE A 267 18.80 0.15 -19.82
CA ILE A 267 18.16 1.43 -19.56
C ILE A 267 19.09 2.35 -18.76
N CYS A 268 19.19 3.60 -19.18
CA CYS A 268 19.95 4.63 -18.47
C CYS A 268 19.02 5.54 -17.66
N GLY A 269 19.42 5.86 -16.43
CA GLY A 269 18.71 6.78 -15.54
C GLY A 269 17.71 6.09 -14.61
N ASN A 270 17.68 6.51 -13.35
CA ASN A 270 16.93 5.81 -12.30
C ASN A 270 15.41 5.95 -12.48
N LEU A 271 14.93 7.11 -12.93
CA LEU A 271 13.49 7.29 -13.18
C LEU A 271 12.98 6.39 -14.31
N GLU A 272 13.73 6.27 -15.41
CA GLU A 272 13.32 5.42 -16.53
C GLU A 272 13.44 3.94 -16.19
N LYS A 273 14.48 3.54 -15.43
CA LYS A 273 14.56 2.19 -14.84
C LYS A 273 13.35 1.89 -13.95
N ALA A 274 12.98 2.81 -13.06
CA ALA A 274 11.83 2.65 -12.17
C ALA A 274 10.50 2.54 -12.94
N ARG A 275 10.30 3.38 -13.97
CA ARG A 275 9.12 3.30 -14.86
C ARG A 275 9.05 2.00 -15.63
N PHE A 276 10.19 1.52 -16.12
CA PHE A 276 10.24 0.24 -16.81
C PHE A 276 9.92 -0.91 -15.87
N ALA A 277 10.50 -0.91 -14.67
CA ALA A 277 10.21 -1.90 -13.64
C ALA A 277 8.70 -1.93 -13.31
N GLU A 278 8.09 -0.76 -13.06
CA GLU A 278 6.66 -0.61 -12.76
C GLU A 278 5.76 -1.08 -13.91
N LYS A 279 6.08 -0.76 -15.17
CA LYS A 279 5.21 -1.03 -16.32
C LYS A 279 5.43 -2.39 -16.98
N LYS A 280 6.60 -2.99 -16.83
CA LYS A 280 7.00 -4.21 -17.54
C LYS A 280 7.32 -5.36 -16.59
N LEU A 281 8.25 -5.16 -15.66
CA LEU A 281 8.68 -6.23 -14.75
C LEU A 281 7.58 -6.63 -13.77
N VAL A 282 6.94 -5.68 -13.08
CA VAL A 282 5.88 -5.98 -12.10
C VAL A 282 4.71 -6.74 -12.73
N PRO A 283 4.13 -6.32 -13.87
CA PRO A 283 3.04 -7.07 -14.50
C PRO A 283 3.49 -8.44 -15.03
N ALA A 284 4.71 -8.55 -15.57
CA ALA A 284 5.23 -9.83 -16.07
C ALA A 284 5.45 -10.83 -14.94
N ALA A 285 6.06 -10.41 -13.82
CA ALA A 285 6.23 -11.23 -12.63
C ALA A 285 4.88 -11.68 -12.05
N ALA A 286 3.89 -10.78 -11.99
CA ALA A 286 2.54 -11.11 -11.53
C ALA A 286 1.83 -12.15 -12.43
N ARG A 287 1.99 -12.05 -13.75
CA ARG A 287 1.44 -13.02 -14.71
C ARG A 287 2.03 -14.41 -14.48
N VAL A 288 3.35 -14.49 -14.35
CA VAL A 288 4.08 -15.74 -14.14
C VAL A 288 3.72 -16.37 -12.81
N ARG A 289 3.68 -15.57 -11.73
CA ARG A 289 3.20 -16.00 -10.42
C ARG A 289 1.80 -16.60 -10.50
N LYS A 290 0.86 -15.93 -11.18
CA LYS A 290 -0.51 -16.43 -11.31
C LYS A 290 -0.56 -17.82 -11.97
N ALA A 291 0.20 -18.03 -13.04
CA ALA A 291 0.27 -19.33 -13.70
C ALA A 291 0.89 -20.42 -12.79
N ALA A 292 1.93 -20.06 -12.02
CA ALA A 292 2.55 -20.98 -11.05
C ALA A 292 1.57 -21.35 -9.91
N ASP A 293 0.85 -20.37 -9.37
CA ASP A 293 -0.17 -20.57 -8.33
C ASP A 293 -1.30 -21.51 -8.83
N GLU A 294 -1.73 -21.36 -10.09
CA GLU A 294 -2.72 -22.25 -10.71
C GLU A 294 -2.18 -23.67 -10.91
N ALA A 295 -0.91 -23.83 -11.29
CA ALA A 295 -0.25 -25.13 -11.42
C ALA A 295 -0.12 -25.84 -10.06
N GLU A 296 0.17 -25.09 -8.99
CA GLU A 296 0.30 -25.63 -7.63
C GLU A 296 -0.97 -26.34 -7.15
N LEU A 297 -2.15 -25.78 -7.47
CA LEU A 297 -3.45 -26.35 -7.10
C LEU A 297 -3.73 -27.70 -7.77
N LEU A 298 -3.14 -27.95 -8.94
CA LEU A 298 -3.30 -29.21 -9.69
C LEU A 298 -2.21 -30.23 -9.34
N THR A 299 -1.09 -29.76 -8.79
CA THR A 299 0.09 -30.57 -8.48
C THR A 299 0.00 -31.16 -7.08
N GLY A 300 0.16 -32.48 -6.97
CA GLY A 300 0.13 -33.17 -5.67
C GLY A 300 1.25 -32.71 -4.75
N LYS A 301 0.99 -32.61 -3.44
CA LYS A 301 1.95 -32.09 -2.43
C LYS A 301 3.35 -32.70 -2.50
N LYS A 302 3.47 -33.99 -2.83
CA LYS A 302 4.76 -34.69 -2.97
C LYS A 302 5.66 -34.09 -4.06
N PHE A 303 5.07 -33.52 -5.11
CA PHE A 303 5.76 -32.95 -6.27
C PHE A 303 5.93 -31.44 -6.15
N ARG A 304 5.56 -30.81 -5.03
CA ARG A 304 5.73 -29.37 -4.85
C ARG A 304 7.14 -29.09 -4.30
N PRO A 305 7.90 -28.18 -4.91
CA PRO A 305 9.25 -27.86 -4.44
C PRO A 305 9.25 -26.96 -3.20
N PHE A 306 8.18 -26.19 -2.99
CA PHE A 306 8.05 -25.21 -1.91
C PHE A 306 6.90 -25.54 -0.96
N PRO A 307 6.99 -25.11 0.32
CA PRO A 307 5.86 -25.17 1.24
C PRO A 307 4.72 -24.29 0.75
N ASP A 308 3.48 -24.77 0.86
CA ASP A 308 2.31 -23.97 0.54
C ASP A 308 2.04 -22.92 1.63
N TYR A 309 1.08 -22.01 1.39
CA TYR A 309 0.72 -20.99 2.37
C TYR A 309 0.24 -21.57 3.71
N ALA A 310 -0.39 -22.74 3.72
CA ALA A 310 -0.84 -23.36 4.96
C ALA A 310 0.36 -23.89 5.76
N ASP A 311 1.36 -24.46 5.09
CA ASP A 311 2.62 -24.85 5.70
C ASP A 311 3.35 -23.61 6.27
N VAL A 312 3.44 -22.50 5.53
CA VAL A 312 4.11 -21.29 6.03
C VAL A 312 3.38 -20.66 7.23
N LEU A 313 2.04 -20.58 7.19
CA LEU A 313 1.26 -19.88 8.21
C LEU A 313 0.94 -20.73 9.45
N TYR A 314 0.85 -22.05 9.31
CA TYR A 314 0.35 -22.96 10.35
C TYR A 314 1.24 -24.17 10.63
N SER A 315 2.48 -24.22 10.11
CA SER A 315 3.42 -25.34 10.38
C SER A 315 3.78 -25.53 11.84
N VAL A 316 3.65 -24.48 12.67
CA VAL A 316 3.85 -24.59 14.12
C VAL A 316 2.57 -25.16 14.77
N LYS A 317 2.52 -26.48 14.88
CA LYS A 317 1.55 -27.17 15.76
C LYS A 317 2.06 -27.09 17.19
N HIS A 318 1.32 -26.39 18.05
CA HIS A 318 1.51 -26.44 19.51
C HIS A 318 1.05 -27.78 20.09
#